data_AF-A0A7W2SL05-F1
#
_entry.id   AF-A0A7W2SL05-F1
#
_cell.length_a   1.000
_cell.length_b   1.000
_cell.length_c   1.000
_cell.angle_alpha   90.00
_cell.angle_beta   90.00
_cell.angle_gamma   90.00
#
_symmetry.space_group_name_H-M   'P 1'
#
loop_
_entity.id
_entity.type
_entity.pdbx_description
1 polymer ?
#
loop_
_entity_poly.entity_id
_entity_poly.type
_entity_poly.pdbx_seq_one_letter_code
_entity_poly.pdbx_strand_id
1 'polypeptide(L)'
;MKIEANDKEIQDIFSLGYFKIPRFQRPYSWEIDEVESFWNDVVKENPENYFIGSMVVYQAKKPYFGIVDGQQRLTTITLILSVLRNAFLKIGEENLAKGIHKYIEKANIDNEDEYVLKAETSFPYLQSHIQSFEGFKLNCDVGTEELKLKKSYDFLTKKLFESLPELLSYSDEETQHLLFTNHDAELVQQLKAIRDKVLSLKLVFIQLENEEDAYLIFETLNARGKDLTTSDLVKNLLLKKLQNKNIILDKAKESWKTLTKKFDDISDIDVLGSYLLHYWMSQYEYTTDKTLFSKVKLHLKNGDDRANTLITDLNESAEYYCRMLRPDSCRWNKEEREVKRLLESLNIFKVKQQSSFVLSLLRAYYKNKITLKNLKNTLTKIVSFHYCFNAITKQRSSGSIATKYSNLAIKLSNIKQKNDFQDISNELIVFLKNKLPEQNEFEVKFSELHYLSNITKFKSIIRYTLNSMLSECENGLTVDLNNMTIEHIIPQSAIGENNTQEIVASIGNLILTSEQVNAVTLSNKNPNEKLRLLKDLAYPLDKALINKDSWNADNIKIRTKEMATSIYQSLNL
;
A
#
# COMPACT_ATOMS: atom_id res chain seq x y z
N MET A 1 -18.81 -29.24 4.37
CA MET A 1 -17.71 -28.84 5.28
C MET A 1 -17.88 -29.55 6.60
N LYS A 2 -17.07 -30.58 6.85
CA LYS A 2 -16.96 -31.22 8.17
C LYS A 2 -15.90 -30.46 8.96
N ILE A 3 -16.23 -30.00 10.16
CA ILE A 3 -15.32 -29.27 11.05
C ILE A 3 -15.22 -30.08 12.33
N GLU A 4 -14.00 -30.44 12.71
CA GLU A 4 -13.70 -31.05 14.01
C GLU A 4 -12.94 -30.01 14.84
N ALA A 5 -13.52 -29.55 15.95
CA ALA A 5 -12.93 -28.57 16.83
C ALA A 5 -12.78 -29.18 18.22
N ASN A 6 -11.55 -29.33 18.69
CA ASN A 6 -11.23 -29.91 19.99
C ASN A 6 -10.21 -29.03 20.71
N ASP A 7 -10.31 -28.91 22.03
CA ASP A 7 -9.22 -28.37 22.84
C ASP A 7 -8.06 -29.36 22.86
N LYS A 8 -6.84 -28.85 22.68
CA LYS A 8 -5.60 -29.63 22.71
C LYS A 8 -4.49 -28.83 23.37
N GLU A 9 -3.57 -29.55 24.00
CA GLU A 9 -2.33 -28.96 24.48
C GLU A 9 -1.26 -28.97 23.38
N ILE A 10 -0.30 -28.06 23.47
CA ILE A 10 0.81 -27.96 22.51
C ILE A 10 1.58 -29.28 22.41
N GLN A 11 1.78 -30.00 23.52
CA GLN A 11 2.38 -31.33 23.50
C GLN A 11 1.62 -32.32 22.62
N ASP A 12 0.28 -32.29 22.65
CA ASP A 12 -0.56 -33.18 21.85
C ASP A 12 -0.48 -32.81 20.37
N ILE A 13 -0.43 -31.51 20.07
CA ILE A 13 -0.33 -30.98 18.71
C ILE A 13 0.97 -31.45 18.05
N PHE A 14 2.12 -31.19 18.68
CA PHE A 14 3.42 -31.62 18.14
C PHE A 14 3.55 -33.15 18.08
N SER A 15 2.85 -33.89 18.93
CA SER A 15 2.80 -35.35 18.87
C SER A 15 1.90 -35.88 17.75
N LEU A 16 0.81 -35.18 17.42
CA LEU A 16 -0.22 -35.61 16.47
C LEU A 16 0.31 -35.88 15.06
N GLY A 17 1.26 -35.08 14.58
CA GLY A 17 1.70 -35.18 13.20
C GLY A 17 2.77 -34.17 12.80
N TYR A 18 2.84 -33.88 11.51
CA TYR A 18 3.74 -32.90 10.89
C TYR A 18 2.93 -31.75 10.34
N PHE A 19 3.41 -30.53 10.54
CA PHE A 19 2.73 -29.31 10.14
C PHE A 19 3.53 -28.57 9.09
N LYS A 20 2.85 -28.25 8.00
CA LYS A 20 3.39 -27.46 6.91
C LYS A 20 2.70 -26.11 6.89
N ILE A 21 3.47 -25.03 6.95
CA ILE A 21 3.01 -23.67 6.64
C ILE A 21 3.01 -23.55 5.11
N PRO A 22 1.84 -23.53 4.45
CA PRO A 22 1.75 -23.44 3.00
C PRO A 22 2.24 -22.08 2.52
N ARG A 23 2.80 -22.02 1.31
CA ARG A 23 3.35 -20.78 0.74
C ARG A 23 2.38 -19.60 0.61
N PHE A 24 1.07 -19.84 0.49
CA PHE A 24 0.07 -18.78 0.42
C PHE A 24 -0.16 -18.09 1.77
N GLN A 25 0.39 -18.63 2.86
CA GLN A 25 0.34 -17.96 4.15
C GLN A 25 1.35 -16.81 4.22
N ARG A 26 1.04 -15.82 5.08
CA ARG A 26 1.99 -14.72 5.33
C ARG A 26 3.27 -15.27 5.96
N PRO A 27 4.46 -14.81 5.54
CA PRO A 27 5.72 -15.06 6.24
C PRO A 27 5.66 -14.79 7.74
N TYR A 28 6.63 -15.30 8.50
CA TYR A 28 6.81 -14.87 9.89
C TYR A 28 6.94 -13.33 9.95
N SER A 29 6.07 -12.71 10.73
CA SER A 29 5.84 -11.27 10.70
C SER A 29 5.85 -10.60 12.06
N TRP A 30 5.83 -11.39 13.15
CA TRP A 30 5.88 -10.87 14.50
C TRP A 30 7.13 -10.02 14.75
N GLU A 31 6.92 -8.84 15.32
CA GLU A 31 7.97 -7.96 15.82
C GLU A 31 8.30 -8.28 17.28
N ILE A 32 9.37 -7.69 17.79
CA ILE A 32 9.87 -7.94 19.16
C ILE A 32 8.77 -7.70 20.21
N ASP A 33 7.94 -6.68 20.06
CA ASP A 33 6.86 -6.36 21.00
C ASP A 33 5.83 -7.51 21.11
N GLU A 34 5.46 -8.13 19.98
CA GLU A 34 4.53 -9.27 19.96
C GLU A 34 5.16 -10.51 20.57
N VAL A 35 6.45 -10.75 20.30
CA VAL A 35 7.22 -11.85 20.90
C VAL A 35 7.38 -11.66 22.42
N GLU A 36 7.62 -10.43 22.87
CA GLU A 36 7.73 -10.07 24.28
C GLU A 36 6.41 -10.27 25.02
N SER A 37 5.30 -9.79 24.44
CA SER A 37 3.96 -10.04 24.99
C SER A 37 3.73 -11.55 25.14
N PHE A 38 3.97 -12.31 24.07
CA PHE A 38 3.78 -13.77 24.10
C PHE A 38 4.66 -14.46 25.14
N TRP A 39 5.93 -14.06 25.27
CA TRP A 39 6.83 -14.58 26.30
C TRP A 39 6.34 -14.27 27.72
N ASN A 40 5.92 -13.03 27.98
CA ASN A 40 5.43 -12.64 29.29
C ASN A 40 4.18 -13.43 29.66
N ASP A 41 3.22 -13.56 28.73
CA ASP A 41 1.96 -14.28 28.95
C ASP A 41 2.20 -15.78 29.22
N VAL A 42 3.08 -16.41 28.43
CA VAL A 42 3.32 -17.87 28.47
C VAL A 42 4.26 -18.28 29.61
N VAL A 43 5.30 -17.48 29.87
CA VAL A 43 6.40 -17.88 30.78
C VAL A 43 6.27 -17.20 32.15
N LYS A 44 5.96 -15.89 32.17
CA LYS A 44 5.95 -15.10 33.42
C LYS A 44 4.61 -15.14 34.17
N GLU A 45 3.48 -14.97 33.50
CA GLU A 45 2.19 -14.70 34.17
C GLU A 45 1.58 -15.92 34.90
N ASN A 46 2.21 -17.09 34.83
CA ASN A 46 1.90 -18.28 35.62
C ASN A 46 0.42 -18.76 35.67
N PRO A 47 -0.39 -18.70 34.60
CA PRO A 47 -1.69 -19.37 34.61
C PRO A 47 -1.50 -20.83 34.14
N GLU A 48 -1.81 -21.79 35.00
CA GLU A 48 -2.05 -23.17 34.53
C GLU A 48 -3.09 -23.14 33.41
N ASN A 49 -2.84 -23.86 32.31
CA ASN A 49 -3.75 -23.97 31.17
C ASN A 49 -3.98 -22.66 30.39
N TYR A 50 -2.95 -21.83 30.18
CA TYR A 50 -3.08 -20.60 29.39
C TYR A 50 -3.60 -20.88 27.97
N PHE A 51 -4.67 -20.17 27.60
CA PHE A 51 -5.31 -20.30 26.30
C PHE A 51 -4.67 -19.35 25.28
N ILE A 52 -3.97 -19.91 24.29
CA ILE A 52 -3.26 -19.12 23.27
C ILE A 52 -4.11 -18.85 22.02
N GLY A 53 -5.40 -19.17 22.01
CA GLY A 53 -6.33 -18.96 20.88
C GLY A 53 -6.64 -20.23 20.08
N SER A 54 -7.14 -20.06 18.86
CA SER A 54 -7.46 -21.17 17.93
C SER A 54 -6.34 -21.44 16.93
N MET A 55 -6.28 -22.66 16.40
CA MET A 55 -5.41 -23.05 15.30
C MET A 55 -6.27 -23.73 14.23
N VAL A 56 -6.15 -23.30 12.98
CA VAL A 56 -6.94 -23.85 11.86
C VAL A 56 -6.02 -24.61 10.93
N VAL A 57 -6.34 -25.87 10.68
CA VAL A 57 -5.57 -26.75 9.80
C VAL A 57 -6.46 -27.52 8.85
N TYR A 58 -5.88 -28.00 7.75
CA TYR A 58 -6.46 -29.05 6.93
C TYR A 58 -5.58 -30.30 6.91
N GLN A 59 -6.20 -31.47 6.82
CA GLN A 59 -5.47 -32.73 6.66
C GLN A 59 -5.07 -32.92 5.19
N ALA A 60 -3.79 -32.72 4.85
CA ALA A 60 -3.31 -32.96 3.48
C ALA A 60 -3.18 -34.47 3.19
N LYS A 61 -2.57 -35.21 4.11
CA LYS A 61 -2.41 -36.67 4.12
C LYS A 61 -2.11 -37.06 5.56
N LYS A 62 -2.62 -38.14 6.13
CA LYS A 62 -2.20 -38.51 7.51
C LYS A 62 -0.70 -38.93 7.50
N PRO A 63 0.14 -38.47 8.45
CA PRO A 63 -0.09 -37.55 9.58
C PRO A 63 0.33 -36.08 9.31
N TYR A 64 0.26 -35.62 8.07
CA TYR A 64 0.60 -34.26 7.59
C TYR A 64 -0.61 -33.30 7.54
N PHE A 65 -0.41 -32.13 8.13
CA PHE A 65 -1.37 -31.04 8.22
C PHE A 65 -0.84 -29.79 7.52
N GLY A 66 -1.71 -29.06 6.83
CA GLY A 66 -1.43 -27.71 6.35
C GLY A 66 -2.02 -26.67 7.28
N ILE A 67 -1.21 -25.71 7.74
CA ILE A 67 -1.64 -24.64 8.65
C ILE A 67 -2.28 -23.50 7.86
N VAL A 68 -3.47 -23.07 8.27
CA VAL A 68 -4.15 -21.90 7.70
C VAL A 68 -4.23 -20.73 8.69
N ASP A 69 -4.33 -21.02 9.98
CA ASP A 69 -4.23 -20.00 11.04
C ASP A 69 -3.42 -20.52 12.23
N GLY A 70 -2.80 -19.61 12.99
CA GLY A 70 -1.99 -19.94 14.16
C GLY A 70 -0.49 -20.14 13.86
N GLN A 71 -0.08 -19.97 12.60
CA GLN A 71 1.31 -20.17 12.17
C GLN A 71 2.35 -19.32 12.93
N GLN A 72 2.04 -18.07 13.30
CA GLN A 72 2.98 -17.18 14.00
C GLN A 72 3.23 -17.66 15.44
N ARG A 73 2.15 -18.07 16.13
CA ARG A 73 2.20 -18.66 17.48
C ARG A 73 2.99 -19.97 17.46
N LEU A 74 2.65 -20.89 16.55
CA LEU A 74 3.34 -22.18 16.48
C LEU A 74 4.83 -22.02 16.14
N THR A 75 5.18 -21.12 15.21
CA THR A 75 6.57 -20.82 14.88
C THR A 75 7.31 -20.30 16.11
N THR A 76 6.73 -19.34 16.84
CA THR A 76 7.35 -18.77 18.05
C THR A 76 7.52 -19.81 19.16
N ILE A 77 6.56 -20.72 19.33
CA ILE A 77 6.70 -21.85 20.26
C ILE A 77 7.86 -22.77 19.84
N THR A 78 8.01 -23.07 18.55
CA THR A 78 9.17 -23.81 18.03
C THR A 78 10.49 -23.08 18.31
N LEU A 79 10.52 -21.74 18.23
CA LEU A 79 11.69 -20.95 18.62
C LEU A 79 12.01 -21.13 20.11
N ILE A 80 11.01 -21.01 20.99
CA ILE A 80 11.17 -21.18 22.45
C ILE A 80 11.70 -22.58 22.78
N LEU A 81 11.14 -23.64 22.18
CA LEU A 81 11.61 -25.01 22.36
C LEU A 81 13.06 -25.17 21.90
N SER A 82 13.44 -24.53 20.79
CA SER A 82 14.83 -24.56 20.29
C SER A 82 15.80 -23.84 21.24
N VAL A 83 15.39 -22.71 21.83
CA VAL A 83 16.16 -21.99 22.87
C VAL A 83 16.32 -22.84 24.13
N LEU A 84 15.24 -23.46 24.61
CA LEU A 84 15.29 -24.35 25.80
C LEU A 84 16.18 -25.57 25.56
N ARG A 85 16.09 -26.20 24.38
CA ARG A 85 16.98 -27.31 24.00
C ARG A 85 18.44 -26.89 24.09
N ASN A 86 18.79 -25.74 23.51
CA ASN A 86 20.17 -25.26 23.52
C ASN A 86 20.63 -24.88 24.94
N ALA A 87 19.74 -24.38 25.79
CA ALA A 87 20.03 -24.14 27.21
C ALA A 87 20.33 -25.45 27.96
N PHE A 88 19.57 -26.53 27.73
CA PHE A 88 19.88 -27.85 28.29
C PHE A 88 21.23 -28.39 27.80
N LEU A 89 21.55 -28.25 26.51
CA LEU A 89 22.87 -28.63 25.98
C LEU A 89 24.00 -27.85 26.66
N LYS A 90 23.81 -26.53 26.85
CA LYS A 90 24.81 -25.65 27.49
C LYS A 90 25.16 -26.07 28.91
N ILE A 91 24.21 -26.64 29.67
CA ILE A 91 24.44 -27.14 31.03
C ILE A 91 24.81 -28.64 31.08
N GLY A 92 25.03 -29.28 29.93
CA GLY A 92 25.40 -30.71 29.84
C GLY A 92 24.24 -31.71 29.91
N GLU A 93 22.99 -31.25 29.91
CA GLU A 93 21.78 -32.07 30.04
C GLU A 93 21.28 -32.59 28.68
N GLU A 94 22.11 -33.38 28.00
CA GLU A 94 21.84 -33.85 26.63
C GLU A 94 20.55 -34.68 26.51
N ASN A 95 20.22 -35.48 27.54
CA ASN A 95 19.00 -36.28 27.54
C ASN A 95 17.73 -35.40 27.56
N LEU A 96 17.74 -34.33 28.36
CA LEU A 96 16.63 -33.37 28.40
C LEU A 96 16.54 -32.57 27.09
N ALA A 97 17.69 -32.20 26.51
CA ALA A 97 17.74 -31.57 25.19
C ALA A 97 17.14 -32.47 24.10
N LYS A 98 17.51 -33.76 24.05
CA LYS A 98 16.92 -34.76 23.14
C LYS A 98 15.42 -34.94 23.39
N GLY A 99 14.99 -34.88 24.64
CA GLY A 99 13.57 -34.91 25.01
C GLY A 99 12.76 -33.78 24.37
N ILE A 100 13.28 -32.55 24.41
CA ILE A 100 12.66 -31.40 23.74
C ILE A 100 12.74 -31.52 22.22
N HIS A 101 13.88 -31.99 21.71
CA HIS A 101 14.13 -32.08 20.26
C HIS A 101 13.09 -32.95 19.55
N LYS A 102 12.51 -33.95 20.22
CA LYS A 102 11.40 -34.77 19.68
C LYS A 102 10.16 -33.98 19.25
N TYR A 103 9.94 -32.78 19.81
CA TYR A 103 8.85 -31.89 19.41
C TYR A 103 9.24 -30.95 18.24
N ILE A 104 10.53 -30.89 17.91
CA ILE A 104 11.10 -30.06 16.83
C ILE A 104 11.34 -30.93 15.59
N GLU A 105 11.91 -32.12 15.76
CA GLU A 105 12.28 -33.09 14.75
C GLU A 105 12.07 -34.51 15.29
N LYS A 106 11.41 -35.37 14.51
CA LYS A 106 11.16 -36.76 14.90
C LYS A 106 11.18 -37.67 13.68
N ALA A 107 11.53 -38.93 13.90
CA ALA A 107 11.54 -39.94 12.87
C ALA A 107 10.12 -40.21 12.33
N ASN A 108 9.99 -40.27 11.00
CA ASN A 108 8.77 -40.69 10.33
C ASN A 108 8.61 -42.23 10.33
N ILE A 109 7.57 -42.72 9.63
CA ILE A 109 7.27 -44.17 9.56
C ILE A 109 8.43 -44.95 8.91
N ASP A 110 9.20 -44.30 8.05
CA ASP A 110 10.34 -44.86 7.34
C ASP A 110 11.66 -44.67 8.12
N ASN A 111 11.57 -44.19 9.37
CA ASN A 111 12.69 -43.90 10.26
C ASN A 111 13.66 -42.83 9.71
N GLU A 112 13.13 -41.87 8.95
CA GLU A 112 13.85 -40.69 8.50
C GLU A 112 13.49 -39.49 9.39
N ASP A 113 14.49 -38.73 9.82
CA ASP A 113 14.27 -37.55 10.66
C ASP A 113 13.54 -36.45 9.88
N GLU A 114 12.44 -35.98 10.45
CA GLU A 114 11.59 -34.97 9.83
C GLU A 114 11.19 -33.88 10.83
N TYR A 115 11.40 -32.62 10.44
CA TYR A 115 10.97 -31.47 11.23
C TYR A 115 9.44 -31.44 11.38
N VAL A 116 8.98 -31.30 12.62
CA VAL A 116 7.56 -31.25 12.98
C VAL A 116 6.88 -30.01 12.40
N LEU A 117 7.58 -28.88 12.31
CA LEU A 117 7.11 -27.66 11.66
C LEU A 117 8.00 -27.32 10.46
N LYS A 118 7.39 -27.24 9.27
CA LYS A 118 8.06 -26.85 8.03
C LYS A 118 7.40 -25.60 7.45
N ALA A 119 8.21 -24.62 7.08
CA ALA A 119 7.75 -23.41 6.40
C ALA A 119 8.41 -23.32 5.02
N GLU A 120 7.59 -23.23 3.96
CA GLU A 120 8.12 -23.14 2.58
C GLU A 120 8.80 -21.80 2.31
N THR A 121 8.44 -20.73 3.03
CA THR A 121 8.97 -19.38 2.82
C THR A 121 10.32 -19.17 3.46
N SER A 122 10.56 -19.74 4.64
CA SER A 122 11.79 -19.59 5.43
C SER A 122 12.75 -20.77 5.33
N PHE A 123 12.51 -21.71 4.41
CA PHE A 123 13.44 -22.79 4.11
C PHE A 123 14.62 -22.24 3.28
N PRO A 124 15.89 -22.57 3.60
CA PRO A 124 16.32 -23.51 4.64
C PRO A 124 16.66 -22.84 5.99
N TYR A 125 16.50 -21.52 6.16
CA TYR A 125 16.97 -20.77 7.33
C TYR A 125 16.40 -21.32 8.66
N LEU A 126 15.08 -21.49 8.77
CA LEU A 126 14.45 -21.98 10.01
C LEU A 126 14.96 -23.37 10.41
N GLN A 127 15.09 -24.28 9.43
CA GLN A 127 15.54 -25.64 9.66
C GLN A 127 17.02 -25.68 10.04
N SER A 128 17.87 -25.01 9.25
CA SER A 128 19.33 -25.04 9.41
C SER A 128 19.82 -24.28 10.64
N HIS A 129 19.36 -23.05 10.84
CA HIS A 129 19.93 -22.16 11.86
C HIS A 129 19.26 -22.26 13.24
N ILE A 130 18.03 -22.78 13.30
CA ILE A 130 17.24 -22.78 14.53
C ILE A 130 16.87 -24.20 14.95
N GLN A 131 16.20 -24.95 14.06
CA GLN A 131 15.66 -26.27 14.40
C GLN A 131 16.71 -27.37 14.45
N SER A 132 17.83 -27.25 13.72
CA SER A 132 18.86 -28.30 13.69
C SER A 132 19.47 -28.56 15.08
N PHE A 133 19.74 -29.83 15.39
CA PHE A 133 20.34 -30.22 16.67
C PHE A 133 21.82 -29.81 16.75
N GLU A 134 22.58 -30.05 15.68
CA GLU A 134 24.03 -29.81 15.60
C GLU A 134 24.40 -28.41 15.08
N GLY A 135 23.42 -27.53 14.84
CA GLY A 135 23.68 -26.16 14.38
C GLY A 135 24.21 -26.07 12.94
N PHE A 136 23.80 -26.98 12.06
CA PHE A 136 24.25 -27.02 10.67
C PHE A 136 23.80 -25.76 9.90
N LYS A 137 24.74 -24.84 9.62
CA LYS A 137 24.47 -23.57 8.93
C LYS A 137 24.68 -23.70 7.42
N LEU A 138 23.58 -23.81 6.67
CA LEU A 138 23.61 -23.65 5.22
C LEU A 138 23.73 -22.17 4.87
N ASN A 139 24.58 -21.80 3.91
CA ASN A 139 24.54 -20.46 3.34
C ASN A 139 23.22 -20.27 2.59
N CYS A 140 22.39 -19.32 3.04
CA CYS A 140 21.13 -18.96 2.41
C CYS A 140 20.98 -17.43 2.32
N ASP A 141 20.23 -16.98 1.32
CA ASP A 141 19.91 -15.57 1.14
C ASP A 141 18.99 -15.10 2.28
N VAL A 142 19.49 -14.19 3.11
CA VAL A 142 18.75 -13.67 4.26
C VAL A 142 17.78 -12.59 3.78
N GLY A 143 16.48 -12.91 3.80
CA GLY A 143 15.39 -11.98 3.51
C GLY A 143 14.85 -11.29 4.76
N THR A 144 13.72 -10.59 4.60
CA THR A 144 13.04 -9.90 5.70
C THR A 144 12.47 -10.85 6.74
N GLU A 145 11.99 -12.01 6.32
CA GLU A 145 11.43 -13.04 7.21
C GLU A 145 12.53 -13.66 8.09
N GLU A 146 13.66 -14.03 7.48
CA GLU A 146 14.81 -14.62 8.15
C GLU A 146 15.41 -13.67 9.19
N LEU A 147 15.48 -12.37 8.87
CA LEU A 147 15.89 -11.35 9.83
C LEU A 147 14.96 -11.27 11.04
N LYS A 148 13.64 -11.37 10.83
CA LYS A 148 12.67 -11.37 11.93
C LYS A 148 12.81 -12.62 12.78
N LEU A 149 12.87 -13.81 12.15
CA LEU A 149 13.11 -15.07 12.85
C LEU A 149 14.38 -15.02 13.69
N LYS A 150 15.48 -14.51 13.12
CA LYS A 150 16.74 -14.31 13.83
C LYS A 150 16.58 -13.40 15.05
N LYS A 151 16.01 -12.20 14.84
CA LYS A 151 15.80 -11.23 15.93
C LYS A 151 14.93 -11.81 17.05
N SER A 152 13.84 -12.50 16.71
CA SER A 152 12.97 -13.16 17.68
C SER A 152 13.69 -14.26 18.44
N TYR A 153 14.48 -15.09 17.76
CA TYR A 153 15.28 -16.14 18.38
C TYR A 153 16.35 -15.57 19.33
N ASP A 154 17.11 -14.57 18.89
CA ASP A 154 18.13 -13.89 19.70
C ASP A 154 17.49 -13.21 20.93
N PHE A 155 16.32 -12.59 20.75
CA PHE A 155 15.55 -11.97 21.83
C PHE A 155 15.04 -12.98 22.85
N LEU A 156 14.47 -14.11 22.41
CA LEU A 156 14.00 -15.18 23.29
C LEU A 156 15.16 -15.81 24.08
N THR A 157 16.31 -16.01 23.43
CA THR A 157 17.55 -16.43 24.11
C THR A 157 17.92 -15.43 25.20
N LYS A 158 17.97 -14.14 24.88
CA LYS A 158 18.25 -13.09 25.86
C LYS A 158 17.26 -13.11 27.03
N LYS A 159 15.97 -13.24 26.77
CA LYS A 159 14.92 -13.31 27.81
C LYS A 159 15.05 -14.52 28.71
N LEU A 160 15.41 -15.68 28.16
CA LEU A 160 15.68 -16.87 28.97
C LEU A 160 16.86 -16.63 29.92
N PHE A 161 17.96 -16.08 29.42
CA PHE A 161 19.17 -15.79 30.20
C PHE A 161 18.97 -14.66 31.22
N GLU A 162 18.12 -13.67 30.91
CA GLU A 162 17.69 -12.66 31.89
C GLU A 162 16.83 -13.28 33.01
N SER A 163 16.06 -14.33 32.70
CA SER A 163 15.23 -15.04 33.67
C SER A 163 16.02 -16.05 34.49
N LEU A 164 17.14 -16.56 33.93
CA LEU A 164 18.04 -17.56 34.51
C LEU A 164 19.51 -17.13 34.30
N PRO A 165 20.01 -16.11 35.03
CA PRO A 165 21.37 -15.58 34.85
C PRO A 165 22.47 -16.62 35.09
N GLU A 166 22.17 -17.69 35.83
CA GLU A 166 23.05 -18.82 36.10
C GLU A 166 23.55 -19.48 34.81
N LEU A 167 22.77 -19.43 33.72
CA LEU A 167 23.16 -19.94 32.40
C LEU A 167 24.39 -19.24 31.81
N LEU A 168 24.69 -18.00 32.21
CA LEU A 168 25.86 -17.25 31.74
C LEU A 168 27.17 -17.81 32.29
N SER A 169 27.13 -18.54 33.41
CA SER A 169 28.30 -19.13 34.03
C SER A 169 28.82 -20.37 33.29
N TYR A 170 27.99 -20.97 32.43
CA TYR A 170 28.36 -22.13 31.62
C TYR A 170 29.00 -21.66 30.31
N SER A 171 30.26 -22.05 30.08
CA SER A 171 30.99 -21.76 28.84
C SER A 171 30.60 -22.73 27.72
N ASP A 172 30.70 -22.30 26.46
CA ASP A 172 30.38 -23.15 25.30
C ASP A 172 31.50 -24.17 24.99
N GLU A 173 32.66 -24.09 25.66
CA GLU A 173 33.85 -24.92 25.39
C GLU A 173 34.07 -26.07 26.39
N GLU A 174 33.45 -26.04 27.59
CA GLU A 174 33.73 -27.02 28.66
C GLU A 174 32.80 -28.25 28.67
N THR A 175 31.88 -28.38 27.72
CA THR A 175 30.81 -29.41 27.75
C THR A 175 31.32 -30.85 27.57
N GLN A 176 32.56 -31.07 27.14
CA GLN A 176 33.07 -32.41 26.82
C GLN A 176 33.71 -33.20 27.99
N HIS A 177 33.90 -32.61 29.17
CA HIS A 177 34.62 -33.30 30.27
C HIS A 177 33.89 -33.45 31.61
N LEU A 178 32.62 -33.06 31.70
CA LEU A 178 31.86 -33.16 32.95
C LEU A 178 31.15 -34.52 33.06
N LEU A 179 31.94 -35.60 33.16
CA LEU A 179 31.45 -36.95 33.48
C LEU A 179 30.96 -37.08 34.95
N PHE A 180 31.10 -36.02 35.75
CA PHE A 180 30.67 -35.94 37.15
C PHE A 180 30.21 -34.53 37.52
N THR A 181 29.18 -34.00 36.86
CA THR A 181 28.55 -32.75 37.29
C THR A 181 27.54 -32.98 38.40
N ASN A 182 27.77 -32.36 39.55
CA ASN A 182 26.69 -31.87 40.39
C ASN A 182 25.83 -30.97 39.50
N HIS A 183 24.78 -31.55 38.91
CA HIS A 183 23.77 -30.79 38.20
C HIS A 183 23.19 -29.81 39.20
N ASP A 184 23.17 -28.53 38.85
CA ASP A 184 22.50 -27.54 39.67
C ASP A 184 21.00 -27.84 39.59
N ALA A 185 20.54 -28.68 40.51
CA ALA A 185 19.25 -29.36 40.42
C ALA A 185 18.10 -28.32 40.35
N GLU A 186 18.34 -27.14 40.92
CA GLU A 186 17.45 -26.00 40.86
C GLU A 186 17.34 -25.41 39.44
N LEU A 187 18.46 -25.15 38.75
CA LEU A 187 18.47 -24.63 37.39
C LEU A 187 17.80 -25.60 36.40
N VAL A 188 18.12 -26.90 36.52
CA VAL A 188 17.48 -27.95 35.72
C VAL A 188 15.97 -27.97 35.96
N GLN A 189 15.54 -27.82 37.22
CA GLN A 189 14.13 -27.78 37.58
C GLN A 189 13.41 -26.54 37.04
N GLN A 190 14.07 -25.37 37.03
CA GLN A 190 13.53 -24.14 36.47
C GLN A 190 13.36 -24.24 34.95
N LEU A 191 14.35 -24.79 34.23
CA LEU A 191 14.22 -25.05 32.79
C LEU A 191 13.10 -26.05 32.48
N LYS A 192 12.97 -27.11 33.29
CA LYS A 192 11.84 -28.07 33.18
C LYS A 192 10.50 -27.36 33.40
N ALA A 193 10.40 -26.47 34.38
CA ALA A 193 9.19 -25.71 34.63
C ALA A 193 8.79 -24.83 33.44
N ILE A 194 9.75 -24.14 32.79
CA ILE A 194 9.47 -23.35 31.58
C ILE A 194 9.03 -24.27 30.43
N ARG A 195 9.72 -25.39 30.21
CA ARG A 195 9.34 -26.39 29.20
C ARG A 195 7.91 -26.88 29.42
N ASP A 196 7.57 -27.28 30.64
CA ASP A 196 6.28 -27.87 30.97
C ASP A 196 5.13 -26.84 30.84
N LYS A 197 5.39 -25.57 31.16
CA LYS A 197 4.47 -24.46 30.87
C LYS A 197 4.20 -24.29 29.37
N VAL A 198 5.25 -24.29 28.55
CA VAL A 198 5.12 -24.13 27.09
C VAL A 198 4.38 -25.31 26.46
N LEU A 199 4.62 -26.53 26.95
CA LEU A 199 3.98 -27.75 26.44
C LEU A 199 2.51 -27.89 26.86
N SER A 200 2.12 -27.34 28.02
CA SER A 200 0.75 -27.39 28.56
C SER A 200 -0.16 -26.25 28.07
N LEU A 201 0.34 -25.37 27.18
CA LEU A 201 -0.46 -24.32 26.55
C LEU A 201 -1.64 -24.92 25.79
N LYS A 202 -2.84 -24.36 25.99
CA LYS A 202 -4.08 -24.85 25.38
C LYS A 202 -4.48 -24.02 24.18
N LEU A 203 -4.94 -24.71 23.13
CA LEU A 203 -5.52 -24.09 21.95
C LEU A 203 -6.75 -24.85 21.49
N VAL A 204 -7.63 -24.17 20.76
CA VAL A 204 -8.73 -24.83 20.04
C VAL A 204 -8.19 -25.27 18.68
N PHE A 205 -8.06 -26.58 18.48
CA PHE A 205 -7.58 -27.17 17.23
C PHE A 205 -8.76 -27.46 16.31
N ILE A 206 -8.85 -26.70 15.23
CA ILE A 206 -9.89 -26.78 14.20
C ILE A 206 -9.32 -27.53 13.00
N GLN A 207 -9.74 -28.77 12.81
CA GLN A 207 -9.34 -29.61 11.71
C GLN A 207 -10.42 -29.66 10.61
N LEU A 208 -9.97 -29.46 9.37
CA LEU A 208 -10.79 -29.56 8.16
C LEU A 208 -10.27 -30.66 7.23
N GLU A 209 -11.17 -31.19 6.39
CA GLU A 209 -10.87 -32.28 5.46
C GLU A 209 -10.06 -31.83 4.25
N ASN A 210 -10.22 -30.58 3.81
CA ASN A 210 -9.57 -30.07 2.61
C ASN A 210 -9.12 -28.62 2.78
N GLU A 211 -8.18 -28.21 1.93
CA GLU A 211 -7.57 -26.87 1.95
C GLU A 211 -8.57 -25.75 1.60
N GLU A 212 -9.57 -26.03 0.75
CA GLU A 212 -10.54 -25.01 0.32
C GLU A 212 -11.48 -24.58 1.45
N ASP A 213 -12.00 -25.54 2.20
CA ASP A 213 -12.83 -25.32 3.38
C ASP A 213 -12.03 -24.59 4.48
N ALA A 214 -10.77 -24.98 4.68
CA ALA A 214 -9.91 -24.34 5.68
C ALA A 214 -9.62 -22.88 5.34
N TYR A 215 -9.41 -22.59 4.05
CA TYR A 215 -9.28 -21.22 3.57
C TYR A 215 -10.56 -20.40 3.75
N LEU A 216 -11.74 -20.99 3.51
CA LEU A 216 -13.03 -20.31 3.74
C LEU A 216 -13.26 -19.99 5.22
N ILE A 217 -12.93 -20.91 6.12
CA ILE A 217 -13.00 -20.69 7.57
C ILE A 217 -12.03 -19.59 8.00
N PHE A 218 -10.82 -19.58 7.43
CA PHE A 218 -9.85 -18.52 7.67
C PHE A 218 -10.36 -17.13 7.25
N GLU A 219 -10.99 -17.01 6.08
CA GLU A 219 -11.61 -15.75 5.65
C GLU A 219 -12.70 -15.31 6.64
N THR A 220 -13.49 -16.26 7.14
CA THR A 220 -14.60 -15.97 8.06
C THR A 220 -14.12 -15.61 9.47
N LEU A 221 -13.04 -16.23 9.97
CA LEU A 221 -12.45 -15.96 11.28
C LEU A 221 -11.69 -14.62 11.30
N ASN A 222 -10.98 -14.28 10.23
CA ASN A 222 -10.27 -13.00 10.13
C ASN A 222 -11.16 -11.80 9.84
N ALA A 223 -12.36 -12.00 9.29
CA ALA A 223 -13.35 -10.92 9.08
C ALA A 223 -13.81 -10.23 10.38
N ARG A 224 -13.35 -10.68 11.57
CA ARG A 224 -13.58 -10.05 12.87
C ARG A 224 -12.29 -9.47 13.52
N GLY A 225 -11.12 -9.66 12.91
CA GLY A 225 -9.82 -9.15 13.34
C GLY A 225 -9.27 -8.09 12.37
N LYS A 226 -7.99 -7.68 12.51
CA LYS A 226 -7.35 -6.74 11.56
C LYS A 226 -7.37 -7.33 10.15
N ASP A 227 -8.20 -6.75 9.28
CA ASP A 227 -8.48 -7.25 7.93
C ASP A 227 -7.19 -7.47 7.12
N LEU A 228 -7.08 -8.63 6.47
CA LEU A 228 -6.13 -8.80 5.37
C LEU A 228 -6.53 -7.84 4.25
N THR A 229 -5.55 -7.13 3.68
CA THR A 229 -5.84 -6.22 2.57
C THR A 229 -6.33 -7.01 1.36
N THR A 230 -7.14 -6.39 0.51
CA THR A 230 -7.57 -7.00 -0.77
C THR A 230 -6.36 -7.43 -1.61
N SER A 231 -5.25 -6.68 -1.54
CA SER A 231 -3.99 -7.06 -2.19
C SER A 231 -3.39 -8.36 -1.66
N ASP A 232 -3.46 -8.61 -0.34
CA ASP A 232 -2.96 -9.86 0.24
C ASP A 232 -3.80 -11.06 -0.19
N LEU A 233 -5.12 -10.90 -0.22
CA LEU A 233 -6.03 -11.96 -0.69
C LEU A 233 -5.77 -12.31 -2.17
N VAL A 234 -5.63 -11.29 -3.03
CA VAL A 234 -5.33 -11.48 -4.46
C VAL A 234 -3.95 -12.12 -4.66
N LYS A 235 -2.93 -11.69 -3.90
CA LYS A 235 -1.59 -12.29 -3.89
C LYS A 235 -1.67 -13.78 -3.60
N ASN A 236 -2.30 -14.14 -2.49
CA ASN A 236 -2.35 -15.52 -2.00
C ASN A 236 -3.05 -16.43 -3.02
N LEU A 237 -4.13 -15.93 -3.63
CA LEU A 237 -4.84 -16.64 -4.68
C LEU A 237 -3.98 -16.87 -5.94
N LEU A 238 -3.25 -15.85 -6.40
CA LEU A 238 -2.35 -15.97 -7.56
C LEU A 238 -1.20 -16.94 -7.30
N LEU A 239 -0.56 -16.84 -6.12
CA LEU A 239 0.52 -17.75 -5.73
C LEU A 239 0.02 -19.20 -5.58
N LYS A 240 -1.23 -19.39 -5.11
CA LYS A 240 -1.86 -20.71 -5.02
C LYS A 240 -2.14 -21.32 -6.40
N LYS A 241 -2.57 -20.52 -7.38
CA LYS A 241 -2.85 -21.00 -8.74
C LYS A 241 -1.59 -21.27 -9.55
N LEU A 242 -0.53 -20.50 -9.32
CA LEU A 242 0.72 -20.58 -10.09
C LEU A 242 1.78 -21.44 -9.40
N GLN A 243 1.38 -22.60 -8.86
CA GLN A 243 2.32 -23.53 -8.23
C GLN A 243 3.30 -24.11 -9.26
N ASN A 244 4.55 -23.65 -9.22
CA ASN A 244 5.64 -24.28 -9.96
C ASN A 244 6.12 -25.53 -9.20
N LYS A 245 6.31 -26.66 -9.92
CA LYS A 245 6.95 -27.86 -9.37
C LYS A 245 8.44 -27.69 -9.07
N ASN A 246 9.04 -26.59 -9.55
CA ASN A 246 10.46 -26.30 -9.38
C ASN A 246 10.64 -25.18 -8.33
N ILE A 247 11.16 -25.55 -7.16
CA ILE A 247 11.27 -24.71 -5.94
C ILE A 247 12.24 -23.53 -6.13
N ILE A 248 13.18 -23.63 -7.08
CA ILE A 248 14.36 -22.75 -7.19
C ILE A 248 14.04 -21.41 -7.88
N LEU A 249 13.07 -21.36 -8.80
CA LEU A 249 12.73 -20.13 -9.55
C LEU A 249 11.22 -19.94 -9.59
N ASP A 250 10.70 -19.30 -8.55
CA ASP A 250 9.30 -18.97 -8.50
C ASP A 250 8.97 -17.66 -9.20
N LYS A 251 8.65 -17.78 -10.49
CA LYS A 251 8.28 -16.64 -11.34
C LYS A 251 7.12 -15.83 -10.78
N ALA A 252 6.14 -16.46 -10.13
CA ALA A 252 4.98 -15.75 -9.58
C ALA A 252 5.33 -14.94 -8.32
N LYS A 253 6.17 -15.50 -7.42
CA LYS A 253 6.70 -14.79 -6.24
C LYS A 253 7.50 -13.56 -6.66
N GLU A 254 8.43 -13.74 -7.59
CA GLU A 254 9.29 -12.65 -8.07
C GLU A 254 8.49 -11.59 -8.84
N SER A 255 7.50 -11.99 -9.64
CA SER A 255 6.60 -11.05 -10.33
C SER A 255 5.76 -10.24 -9.35
N TRP A 256 5.25 -10.85 -8.27
CA TRP A 256 4.52 -10.11 -7.24
C TRP A 256 5.42 -9.17 -6.42
N LYS A 257 6.63 -9.63 -6.10
CA LYS A 257 7.65 -8.81 -5.42
C LYS A 257 8.03 -7.60 -6.26
N THR A 258 8.22 -7.79 -7.57
CA THR A 258 8.47 -6.71 -8.53
C THR A 258 7.31 -5.72 -8.59
N LEU A 259 6.07 -6.22 -8.62
CA LEU A 259 4.88 -5.38 -8.56
C LEU A 259 4.83 -4.53 -7.29
N THR A 260 5.06 -5.15 -6.12
CA THR A 260 5.01 -4.48 -4.82
C THR A 260 6.08 -3.38 -4.73
N LYS A 261 7.32 -3.69 -5.18
CA LYS A 261 8.44 -2.74 -5.21
C LYS A 261 8.16 -1.45 -5.97
N LYS A 262 7.30 -1.47 -7.00
CA LYS A 262 6.91 -0.26 -7.75
C LYS A 262 6.11 0.73 -6.89
N PHE A 263 5.49 0.26 -5.81
CA PHE A 263 4.61 1.03 -4.94
C PHE A 263 5.21 1.31 -3.55
N ASP A 264 6.32 0.69 -3.16
CA ASP A 264 6.96 0.83 -1.83
C ASP A 264 7.21 2.30 -1.45
N ASP A 265 7.63 3.14 -2.40
CA ASP A 265 7.94 4.54 -2.11
C ASP A 265 6.68 5.44 -2.02
N ILE A 266 5.45 4.92 -2.18
CA ILE A 266 4.21 5.72 -2.10
C ILE A 266 3.69 5.73 -0.67
N SER A 267 3.55 6.92 -0.11
CA SER A 267 3.14 7.15 1.28
C SER A 267 1.65 6.88 1.60
N ASP A 268 0.92 6.17 0.75
CA ASP A 268 -0.52 5.89 0.96
C ASP A 268 -0.73 4.44 1.40
N ILE A 269 -1.58 4.26 2.42
CA ILE A 269 -1.65 3.07 3.29
C ILE A 269 -2.11 1.81 2.52
N ASP A 270 -2.80 1.99 1.38
CA ASP A 270 -3.22 0.88 0.51
C ASP A 270 -3.28 1.27 -0.98
N VAL A 271 -2.13 1.68 -1.52
CA VAL A 271 -2.03 2.01 -2.95
C VAL A 271 -2.16 0.77 -3.82
N LEU A 272 -1.63 -0.36 -3.35
CA LEU A 272 -1.68 -1.61 -4.11
C LEU A 272 -3.12 -2.12 -4.24
N GLY A 273 -3.94 -2.08 -3.18
CA GLY A 273 -5.37 -2.38 -3.25
C GLY A 273 -6.11 -1.43 -4.18
N SER A 274 -5.85 -0.12 -4.08
CA SER A 274 -6.41 0.88 -5.01
C SER A 274 -6.03 0.59 -6.47
N TYR A 275 -4.78 0.22 -6.73
CA TYR A 275 -4.30 -0.15 -8.05
C TYR A 275 -5.03 -1.37 -8.59
N LEU A 276 -5.13 -2.45 -7.80
CA LEU A 276 -5.82 -3.68 -8.20
C LEU A 276 -7.30 -3.40 -8.55
N LEU A 277 -7.96 -2.57 -7.76
CA LEU A 277 -9.34 -2.15 -8.02
C LEU A 277 -9.47 -1.40 -9.35
N HIS A 278 -8.65 -0.37 -9.57
CA HIS A 278 -8.71 0.42 -10.80
C HIS A 278 -8.29 -0.39 -12.03
N TYR A 279 -7.31 -1.28 -11.90
CA TYR A 279 -6.94 -2.23 -12.94
C TYR A 279 -8.13 -3.10 -13.31
N TRP A 280 -8.80 -3.70 -12.31
CA TRP A 280 -9.96 -4.56 -12.54
C TRP A 280 -11.09 -3.82 -13.27
N MET A 281 -11.43 -2.63 -12.78
CA MET A 281 -12.42 -1.74 -13.39
C MET A 281 -12.05 -1.30 -14.81
N SER A 282 -10.77 -1.34 -15.19
CA SER A 282 -10.31 -0.96 -16.52
C SER A 282 -10.43 -2.07 -17.56
N GLN A 283 -10.50 -3.34 -17.13
CA GLN A 283 -10.43 -4.51 -18.02
C GLN A 283 -11.70 -5.38 -17.99
N TYR A 284 -12.32 -5.55 -16.82
CA TYR A 284 -13.34 -6.58 -16.63
C TYR A 284 -14.73 -6.01 -16.34
N GLU A 285 -14.97 -5.50 -15.12
CA GLU A 285 -16.27 -4.99 -14.70
C GLU A 285 -16.13 -3.97 -13.56
N TYR A 286 -17.16 -3.14 -13.36
CA TYR A 286 -17.26 -2.28 -12.20
C TYR A 286 -17.45 -3.12 -10.92
N THR A 287 -16.70 -2.81 -9.88
CA THR A 287 -16.77 -3.50 -8.58
C THR A 287 -16.44 -2.53 -7.45
N THR A 288 -16.35 -3.01 -6.21
CA THR A 288 -15.85 -2.25 -5.07
C THR A 288 -14.68 -3.00 -4.45
N ASP A 289 -13.91 -2.34 -3.59
CA ASP A 289 -12.81 -2.98 -2.87
C ASP A 289 -13.28 -4.27 -2.13
N LYS A 290 -14.40 -4.16 -1.39
CA LYS A 290 -15.02 -5.29 -0.67
C LYS A 290 -15.36 -6.50 -1.54
N THR A 291 -15.72 -6.28 -2.81
CA THR A 291 -16.18 -7.34 -3.72
C THR A 291 -15.12 -7.77 -4.73
N LEU A 292 -13.99 -7.05 -4.81
CA LEU A 292 -12.94 -7.26 -5.80
C LEU A 292 -12.39 -8.68 -5.73
N PHE A 293 -12.02 -9.14 -4.53
CA PHE A 293 -11.45 -10.46 -4.35
C PHE A 293 -12.35 -11.58 -4.88
N SER A 294 -13.65 -11.54 -4.54
CA SER A 294 -14.63 -12.52 -5.02
C SER A 294 -14.72 -12.56 -6.55
N LYS A 295 -14.62 -11.40 -7.21
CA LYS A 295 -14.62 -11.31 -8.69
C LYS A 295 -13.32 -11.86 -9.29
N VAL A 296 -12.17 -11.54 -8.71
CA VAL A 296 -10.86 -12.11 -9.11
C VAL A 296 -10.87 -13.63 -8.96
N LYS A 297 -11.35 -14.14 -7.82
CA LYS A 297 -11.49 -15.58 -7.55
C LYS A 297 -12.34 -16.28 -8.60
N LEU A 298 -13.48 -15.70 -8.97
CA LEU A 298 -14.36 -16.25 -9.99
C LEU A 298 -13.70 -16.25 -11.39
N HIS A 299 -12.98 -15.19 -11.75
CA HIS A 299 -12.27 -15.11 -13.02
C HIS A 299 -11.16 -16.16 -13.16
N LEU A 300 -10.46 -16.44 -12.06
CA LEU A 300 -9.38 -17.42 -11.97
C LEU A 300 -9.85 -18.87 -11.77
N LYS A 301 -11.16 -19.14 -11.67
CA LYS A 301 -11.67 -20.52 -11.63
C LYS A 301 -11.39 -21.29 -12.93
N ASN A 302 -11.23 -20.60 -14.06
CA ASN A 302 -11.24 -21.19 -15.39
C ASN A 302 -9.83 -21.42 -16.01
N GLY A 303 -8.82 -21.78 -15.19
CA GLY A 303 -7.51 -22.28 -15.67
C GLY A 303 -6.29 -21.41 -15.29
N ASP A 304 -5.13 -22.07 -15.17
CA ASP A 304 -3.88 -21.48 -14.68
C ASP A 304 -3.26 -20.44 -15.64
N ASP A 305 -3.58 -20.53 -16.95
CA ASP A 305 -3.16 -19.55 -17.96
C ASP A 305 -3.70 -18.14 -17.68
N ARG A 306 -4.91 -18.03 -17.10
CA ARG A 306 -5.48 -16.73 -16.71
C ARG A 306 -4.73 -16.11 -15.56
N ALA A 307 -4.24 -16.91 -14.61
CA ALA A 307 -3.44 -16.41 -13.50
C ALA A 307 -2.09 -15.87 -13.98
N ASN A 308 -1.44 -16.57 -14.93
CA ASN A 308 -0.19 -16.12 -15.56
C ASN A 308 -0.37 -14.84 -16.37
N THR A 309 -1.46 -14.75 -17.13
CA THR A 309 -1.80 -13.55 -17.90
C THR A 309 -2.06 -12.38 -16.96
N LEU A 310 -2.87 -12.59 -15.92
CA LEU A 310 -3.23 -11.55 -14.96
C LEU A 310 -2.01 -10.97 -14.23
N ILE A 311 -1.10 -11.80 -13.70
CA ILE A 311 0.09 -11.28 -12.99
C ILE A 311 1.04 -10.52 -13.93
N THR A 312 1.11 -10.93 -15.20
CA THR A 312 1.91 -10.25 -16.23
C THR A 312 1.31 -8.89 -16.57
N ASP A 313 0.01 -8.85 -16.86
CA ASP A 313 -0.70 -7.62 -17.19
C ASP A 313 -0.74 -6.63 -16.01
N LEU A 314 -0.84 -7.14 -14.78
CA LEU A 314 -0.72 -6.35 -13.55
C LEU A 314 0.66 -5.70 -13.43
N ASN A 315 1.74 -6.41 -13.76
CA ASN A 315 3.09 -5.85 -13.72
C ASN A 315 3.31 -4.78 -14.80
N GLU A 316 2.82 -5.01 -16.01
CA GLU A 316 2.90 -4.05 -17.11
C GLU A 316 2.10 -2.78 -16.78
N SER A 317 0.85 -2.95 -16.35
CA SER A 317 -0.07 -1.84 -16.11
C SER A 317 0.30 -1.00 -14.89
N ALA A 318 1.08 -1.56 -13.96
CA ALA A 318 1.58 -0.84 -12.80
C ALA A 318 2.48 0.33 -13.20
N GLU A 319 3.20 0.24 -14.33
CA GLU A 319 4.06 1.32 -14.80
C GLU A 319 3.24 2.54 -15.24
N TYR A 320 2.15 2.31 -15.96
CA TYR A 320 1.23 3.36 -16.37
C TYR A 320 0.51 3.98 -15.16
N TYR A 321 0.17 3.16 -14.16
CA TYR A 321 -0.44 3.63 -12.92
C TYR A 321 0.53 4.48 -12.08
N CYS A 322 1.80 4.07 -12.00
CA CYS A 322 2.86 4.86 -11.34
C CYS A 322 3.07 6.22 -12.03
N ARG A 323 3.03 6.27 -13.37
CA ARG A 323 3.08 7.54 -14.13
C ARG A 323 1.94 8.48 -13.79
N MET A 324 0.75 7.94 -13.48
CA MET A 324 -0.40 8.74 -13.05
C MET A 324 -0.22 9.26 -11.61
N LEU A 325 0.23 8.42 -10.67
CA LEU A 325 0.38 8.82 -9.27
C LEU A 325 1.59 9.71 -9.02
N ARG A 326 2.71 9.46 -9.70
CA ARG A 326 3.96 10.22 -9.58
C ARG A 326 4.52 10.60 -10.94
N PRO A 327 3.90 11.58 -11.63
CA PRO A 327 4.40 12.07 -12.90
C PRO A 327 5.84 12.58 -12.81
N ASP A 328 6.24 13.19 -11.68
CA ASP A 328 7.58 13.74 -11.48
C ASP A 328 8.71 12.70 -11.43
N SER A 329 8.44 11.52 -10.88
CA SER A 329 9.43 10.44 -10.76
C SER A 329 9.65 9.68 -12.08
N CYS A 330 8.84 9.97 -13.10
CA CYS A 330 8.85 9.27 -14.37
C CYS A 330 9.60 10.07 -15.45
N ARG A 331 10.21 9.36 -16.41
CA ARG A 331 10.80 9.98 -17.60
C ARG A 331 9.71 10.28 -18.63
N TRP A 332 9.68 11.52 -19.13
CA TRP A 332 8.73 12.02 -20.12
C TRP A 332 9.46 12.62 -21.32
N ASN A 333 8.98 12.31 -22.52
CA ASN A 333 9.49 12.93 -23.74
C ASN A 333 9.00 14.38 -23.86
N LYS A 334 9.68 15.18 -24.69
CA LYS A 334 9.33 16.61 -24.88
C LYS A 334 7.86 16.80 -25.28
N GLU A 335 7.33 15.91 -26.13
CA GLU A 335 5.94 15.97 -26.61
C GLU A 335 4.90 15.59 -25.55
N GLU A 336 5.29 14.74 -24.57
CA GLU A 336 4.42 14.24 -23.51
C GLU A 336 4.38 15.17 -22.27
N ARG A 337 5.16 16.26 -22.25
CA ARG A 337 5.21 17.20 -21.12
C ARG A 337 3.83 17.74 -20.72
N GLU A 338 2.97 17.93 -21.71
CA GLU A 338 1.58 18.34 -21.48
C GLU A 338 0.77 17.26 -20.76
N VAL A 339 0.97 15.97 -21.12
CA VAL A 339 0.33 14.84 -20.46
C VAL A 339 0.78 14.77 -18.99
N LYS A 340 2.08 14.95 -18.74
CA LYS A 340 2.62 15.05 -17.37
C LYS A 340 1.88 16.11 -16.56
N ARG A 341 1.77 17.34 -17.08
CA ARG A 341 1.05 18.45 -16.41
C ARG A 341 -0.42 18.15 -16.16
N LEU A 342 -1.11 17.50 -17.10
CA LEU A 342 -2.52 17.11 -16.95
C LEU A 342 -2.70 16.08 -15.82
N LEU A 343 -1.80 15.10 -15.71
CA LEU A 343 -1.82 14.10 -14.62
C LEU A 343 -1.52 14.74 -13.26
N GLU A 344 -0.56 15.66 -13.19
CA GLU A 344 -0.29 16.43 -11.97
C GLU A 344 -1.52 17.24 -11.52
N SER A 345 -2.26 17.79 -12.47
CA SER A 345 -3.51 18.52 -12.20
C SER A 345 -4.55 17.62 -11.55
N LEU A 346 -4.73 16.40 -12.05
CA LEU A 346 -5.64 15.41 -11.43
C LEU A 346 -5.21 15.04 -9.99
N ASN A 347 -3.90 14.96 -9.74
CA ASN A 347 -3.36 14.70 -8.40
C ASN A 347 -3.59 15.89 -7.45
N ILE A 348 -3.47 17.13 -7.93
CA ILE A 348 -3.81 18.34 -7.16
C ILE A 348 -5.29 18.31 -6.73
N PHE A 349 -6.18 17.82 -7.60
CA PHE A 349 -7.62 17.72 -7.32
C PHE A 349 -7.98 16.53 -6.44
N LYS A 350 -7.03 15.62 -6.15
CA LYS A 350 -7.21 14.40 -5.35
C LYS A 350 -8.35 13.50 -5.85
N VAL A 351 -8.48 13.37 -7.17
CA VAL A 351 -9.58 12.61 -7.81
C VAL A 351 -9.19 11.16 -8.05
N LYS A 352 -9.96 10.23 -7.46
CA LYS A 352 -9.75 8.78 -7.64
C LYS A 352 -10.67 8.16 -8.69
N GLN A 353 -11.83 8.75 -8.97
CA GLN A 353 -12.92 8.16 -9.78
C GLN A 353 -12.51 7.90 -11.25
N GLN A 354 -11.70 8.77 -11.83
CA GLN A 354 -11.24 8.67 -13.22
C GLN A 354 -10.14 7.60 -13.44
N SER A 355 -9.53 7.10 -12.36
CA SER A 355 -8.30 6.32 -12.40
C SER A 355 -8.37 5.09 -13.31
N SER A 356 -9.51 4.40 -13.35
CA SER A 356 -9.70 3.22 -14.20
C SER A 356 -9.66 3.57 -15.69
N PHE A 357 -10.28 4.70 -16.07
CA PHE A 357 -10.30 5.17 -17.45
C PHE A 357 -8.97 5.77 -17.87
N VAL A 358 -8.33 6.61 -17.06
CA VAL A 358 -7.01 7.16 -17.41
C VAL A 358 -5.94 6.08 -17.45
N LEU A 359 -6.01 5.05 -16.60
CA LEU A 359 -5.15 3.87 -16.71
C LEU A 359 -5.34 3.16 -18.06
N SER A 360 -6.59 2.92 -18.48
CA SER A 360 -6.89 2.33 -19.78
C SER A 360 -6.41 3.22 -20.94
N LEU A 361 -6.54 4.54 -20.79
CA LEU A 361 -6.15 5.53 -21.79
C LEU A 361 -4.63 5.59 -21.98
N LEU A 362 -3.85 5.62 -20.91
CA LEU A 362 -2.38 5.54 -20.96
C LEU A 362 -1.93 4.20 -21.57
N ARG A 363 -2.57 3.10 -21.17
CA ARG A 363 -2.29 1.76 -21.73
C ARG A 363 -2.56 1.73 -23.24
N ALA A 364 -3.68 2.29 -23.69
CA ALA A 364 -4.02 2.36 -25.11
C ALA A 364 -3.01 3.20 -25.89
N TYR A 365 -2.49 4.30 -25.31
CA TYR A 365 -1.46 5.12 -25.94
C TYR A 365 -0.12 4.38 -26.07
N TYR A 366 0.40 3.83 -24.97
CA TYR A 366 1.70 3.12 -24.99
C TYR A 366 1.66 1.82 -25.79
N LYS A 367 0.47 1.20 -25.95
CA LYS A 367 0.24 0.08 -26.88
C LYS A 367 -0.07 0.53 -28.32
N ASN A 368 0.17 1.81 -28.65
CA ASN A 368 -0.02 2.41 -29.99
C ASN A 368 -1.44 2.30 -30.57
N LYS A 369 -2.46 2.11 -29.72
CA LYS A 369 -3.87 2.04 -30.16
C LYS A 369 -4.48 3.43 -30.41
N ILE A 370 -3.97 4.46 -29.73
CA ILE A 370 -4.42 5.85 -29.87
C ILE A 370 -3.24 6.80 -30.08
N THR A 371 -3.49 7.97 -30.68
CA THR A 371 -2.46 8.99 -30.91
C THR A 371 -2.24 9.84 -29.67
N LEU A 372 -1.09 10.51 -29.58
CA LEU A 372 -0.80 11.49 -28.52
C LEU A 372 -1.83 12.65 -28.51
N LYS A 373 -2.31 13.07 -29.68
CA LYS A 373 -3.35 14.10 -29.80
C LYS A 373 -4.65 13.66 -29.13
N ASN A 374 -5.06 12.41 -29.37
CA ASN A 374 -6.27 11.82 -28.78
C ASN A 374 -6.13 11.69 -27.25
N LEU A 375 -4.96 11.26 -26.78
CA LEU A 375 -4.62 11.18 -25.37
C LEU A 375 -4.78 12.56 -24.70
N LYS A 376 -4.07 13.58 -25.22
CA LYS A 376 -4.09 14.95 -24.70
C LYS A 376 -5.49 15.53 -24.65
N ASN A 377 -6.21 15.50 -25.77
CA ASN A 377 -7.57 16.05 -25.84
C ASN A 377 -8.48 15.42 -24.77
N THR A 378 -8.47 14.08 -24.68
CA THR A 378 -9.32 13.35 -23.73
C THR A 378 -8.95 13.64 -22.28
N LEU A 379 -7.65 13.66 -21.96
CA LEU A 379 -7.18 14.03 -20.61
C LEU A 379 -7.56 15.47 -20.26
N THR A 380 -7.45 16.41 -21.20
CA THR A 380 -7.88 17.80 -21.00
C THR A 380 -9.37 17.85 -20.65
N LYS A 381 -10.24 17.12 -21.35
CA LYS A 381 -11.68 17.04 -21.01
C LYS A 381 -11.91 16.55 -19.57
N ILE A 382 -11.18 15.50 -19.16
CA ILE A 382 -11.28 14.91 -17.82
C ILE A 382 -10.81 15.90 -16.75
N VAL A 383 -9.67 16.57 -16.99
CA VAL A 383 -9.10 17.60 -16.11
C VAL A 383 -10.07 18.78 -15.98
N SER A 384 -10.59 19.32 -17.08
CA SER A 384 -11.56 20.42 -17.08
C SER A 384 -12.82 20.07 -16.29
N PHE A 385 -13.38 18.87 -16.50
CA PHE A 385 -14.53 18.40 -15.72
C PHE A 385 -14.22 18.32 -14.23
N HIS A 386 -13.13 17.66 -13.85
CA HIS A 386 -12.79 17.45 -12.44
C HIS A 386 -12.32 18.72 -11.72
N TYR A 387 -11.75 19.68 -12.45
CA TYR A 387 -11.49 21.01 -11.92
C TYR A 387 -12.80 21.68 -11.48
N CYS A 388 -13.81 21.70 -12.36
CA CYS A 388 -15.12 22.26 -12.03
C CYS A 388 -15.83 21.45 -10.93
N PHE A 389 -15.97 20.14 -11.12
CA PHE A 389 -16.77 19.24 -10.28
C PHE A 389 -16.15 18.95 -8.91
N ASN A 390 -14.84 18.67 -8.83
CA ASN A 390 -14.16 18.28 -7.60
C ASN A 390 -13.40 19.42 -6.94
N ALA A 391 -12.61 20.19 -7.70
CA ALA A 391 -11.73 21.19 -7.13
C ALA A 391 -12.48 22.45 -6.67
N ILE A 392 -13.38 22.97 -7.52
CA ILE A 392 -14.13 24.22 -7.25
C ILE A 392 -15.45 23.93 -6.52
N THR A 393 -16.39 23.25 -7.17
CA THR A 393 -17.75 23.09 -6.63
C THR A 393 -17.86 22.00 -5.56
N LYS A 394 -16.89 21.07 -5.49
CA LYS A 394 -16.81 19.98 -4.51
C LYS A 394 -18.11 19.16 -4.44
N GLN A 395 -18.66 18.86 -5.62
CA GLN A 395 -19.86 18.04 -5.72
C GLN A 395 -19.67 16.68 -5.06
N ARG A 396 -20.77 16.18 -4.47
CA ARG A 396 -20.78 14.82 -3.94
C ARG A 396 -20.58 13.84 -5.08
N SER A 397 -19.51 13.05 -4.97
CA SER A 397 -19.23 12.03 -5.96
C SER A 397 -20.28 10.93 -5.87
N SER A 398 -21.09 10.80 -6.91
CA SER A 398 -22.01 9.65 -7.05
C SER A 398 -21.25 8.45 -7.64
N GLY A 399 -21.60 7.23 -7.23
CA GLY A 399 -21.04 6.00 -7.80
C GLY A 399 -21.17 5.93 -9.33
N SER A 400 -22.15 6.64 -9.89
CA SER A 400 -22.41 6.70 -11.34
C SER A 400 -21.21 7.18 -12.17
N ILE A 401 -20.39 8.10 -11.66
CA ILE A 401 -19.22 8.62 -12.38
C ILE A 401 -18.14 7.53 -12.50
N ALA A 402 -17.82 6.88 -11.39
CA ALA A 402 -16.84 5.79 -11.37
C ALA A 402 -17.32 4.59 -12.22
N THR A 403 -18.61 4.25 -12.16
CA THR A 403 -19.21 3.21 -13.03
C THR A 403 -19.09 3.57 -14.50
N LYS A 404 -19.39 4.82 -14.89
CA LYS A 404 -19.26 5.25 -16.28
C LYS A 404 -17.82 5.18 -16.77
N TYR A 405 -16.87 5.68 -15.97
CA TYR A 405 -15.45 5.57 -16.29
C TYR A 405 -15.00 4.12 -16.47
N SER A 406 -15.42 3.21 -15.56
CA SER A 406 -15.12 1.77 -15.69
C SER A 406 -15.69 1.18 -16.98
N ASN A 407 -16.96 1.44 -17.30
CA ASN A 407 -17.59 0.93 -18.52
C ASN A 407 -16.86 1.41 -19.79
N LEU A 408 -16.51 2.69 -19.85
CA LEU A 408 -15.75 3.25 -20.97
C LEU A 408 -14.31 2.71 -21.03
N ALA A 409 -13.70 2.46 -19.87
CA ALA A 409 -12.35 1.90 -19.78
C ALA A 409 -12.30 0.47 -20.34
N ILE A 410 -13.32 -0.33 -20.05
CA ILE A 410 -13.49 -1.70 -20.58
C ILE A 410 -13.70 -1.67 -22.10
N LYS A 411 -14.55 -0.76 -22.60
CA LYS A 411 -14.71 -0.54 -24.05
C LYS A 411 -13.37 -0.17 -24.69
N LEU A 412 -12.62 0.74 -24.06
CA LEU A 412 -11.33 1.21 -24.55
C LEU A 412 -10.26 0.10 -24.62
N SER A 413 -10.26 -0.81 -23.64
CA SER A 413 -9.34 -1.95 -23.62
C SER A 413 -9.56 -2.90 -24.80
N ASN A 414 -10.81 -3.01 -25.26
CA ASN A 414 -11.27 -3.93 -26.30
C ASN A 414 -11.34 -3.32 -27.71
N ILE A 415 -10.86 -2.08 -27.92
CA ILE A 415 -10.88 -1.46 -29.26
C ILE A 415 -10.05 -2.26 -30.27
N LYS A 416 -10.59 -2.37 -31.48
CA LYS A 416 -9.97 -3.06 -32.62
C LYS A 416 -9.56 -2.06 -33.71
N GLN A 417 -10.28 -0.94 -33.84
CA GLN A 417 -10.03 0.09 -34.84
C GLN A 417 -9.92 1.48 -34.20
N LYS A 418 -9.33 2.43 -34.94
CA LYS A 418 -9.19 3.82 -34.46
C LYS A 418 -10.52 4.56 -34.31
N ASN A 419 -11.55 4.20 -35.09
CA ASN A 419 -12.87 4.81 -35.02
C ASN A 419 -13.58 4.50 -33.69
N ASP A 420 -13.36 3.30 -33.13
CA ASP A 420 -13.91 2.89 -31.83
C ASP A 420 -13.54 3.88 -30.71
N PHE A 421 -12.34 4.46 -30.78
CA PHE A 421 -11.90 5.45 -29.80
C PHE A 421 -12.71 6.74 -29.87
N GLN A 422 -13.05 7.20 -31.08
CA GLN A 422 -13.77 8.46 -31.26
C GLN A 422 -15.18 8.36 -30.65
N ASP A 423 -15.84 7.21 -30.80
CA ASP A 423 -17.16 6.95 -30.19
C ASP A 423 -17.08 6.94 -28.67
N ILE A 424 -16.07 6.28 -28.10
CA ILE A 424 -15.83 6.26 -26.64
C ILE A 424 -15.54 7.67 -26.12
N SER A 425 -14.71 8.44 -26.84
CA SER A 425 -14.38 9.81 -26.47
C SER A 425 -15.62 10.71 -26.52
N ASN A 426 -16.46 10.58 -27.55
CA ASN A 426 -17.69 11.35 -27.68
C ASN A 426 -18.68 10.98 -26.56
N GLU A 427 -18.84 9.68 -26.28
CA GLU A 427 -19.70 9.18 -25.19
C GLU A 427 -19.24 9.71 -23.82
N LEU A 428 -17.93 9.75 -23.58
CA LEU A 428 -17.35 10.37 -22.38
C LEU A 428 -17.70 11.86 -22.31
N ILE A 429 -17.43 12.61 -23.37
CA ILE A 429 -17.64 14.05 -23.41
C ILE A 429 -19.10 14.41 -23.13
N VAL A 430 -20.05 13.73 -23.79
CA VAL A 430 -21.49 13.94 -23.55
C VAL A 430 -21.86 13.67 -22.10
N PHE A 431 -21.33 12.58 -21.52
CA PHE A 431 -21.58 12.27 -20.11
C PHE A 431 -21.02 13.34 -19.16
N LEU A 432 -19.79 13.82 -19.40
CA LEU A 432 -19.16 14.85 -18.57
C LEU A 432 -19.90 16.19 -18.68
N LYS A 433 -20.36 16.57 -19.87
CA LYS A 433 -21.22 17.76 -20.07
C LYS A 433 -22.49 17.70 -19.24
N ASN A 434 -23.20 16.56 -19.30
CA ASN A 434 -24.46 16.38 -18.59
C ASN A 434 -24.31 16.37 -17.06
N LYS A 435 -23.10 16.13 -16.55
CA LYS A 435 -22.77 16.13 -15.12
C LYS A 435 -22.04 17.40 -14.67
N LEU A 436 -21.79 18.34 -15.59
CA LEU A 436 -21.09 19.56 -15.26
C LEU A 436 -21.99 20.43 -14.36
N PRO A 437 -21.46 20.99 -13.25
CA PRO A 437 -22.18 21.96 -12.44
C PRO A 437 -22.59 23.20 -13.25
N GLU A 438 -23.67 23.87 -12.86
CA GLU A 438 -24.10 25.09 -13.52
C GLU A 438 -23.09 26.23 -13.34
N GLN A 439 -23.04 27.15 -14.32
CA GLN A 439 -22.12 28.29 -14.29
C GLN A 439 -22.30 29.14 -13.02
N ASN A 440 -23.53 29.41 -12.61
CA ASN A 440 -23.81 30.22 -11.43
C ASN A 440 -23.24 29.57 -10.15
N GLU A 441 -23.37 28.25 -10.01
CA GLU A 441 -22.81 27.52 -8.88
C GLU A 441 -21.28 27.55 -8.90
N PHE A 442 -20.68 27.36 -10.07
CA PHE A 442 -19.24 27.49 -10.25
C PHE A 442 -18.74 28.90 -9.86
N GLU A 443 -19.38 29.97 -10.33
CA GLU A 443 -18.98 31.35 -10.05
C GLU A 443 -19.04 31.67 -8.54
N VAL A 444 -20.10 31.23 -7.86
CA VAL A 444 -20.22 31.38 -6.40
C VAL A 444 -19.07 30.67 -5.69
N LYS A 445 -18.82 29.39 -6.01
CA LYS A 445 -17.77 28.60 -5.36
C LYS A 445 -16.36 29.04 -5.72
N PHE A 446 -16.17 29.58 -6.92
CA PHE A 446 -14.92 30.15 -7.37
C PHE A 446 -14.58 31.43 -6.58
N SER A 447 -15.59 32.25 -6.26
CA SER A 447 -15.37 33.47 -5.46
C SER A 447 -14.87 33.18 -4.03
N GLU A 448 -15.13 31.99 -3.51
CA GLU A 448 -14.65 31.51 -2.19
C GLU A 448 -13.16 31.09 -2.20
N LEU A 449 -12.47 31.16 -3.34
CA LEU A 449 -11.05 30.83 -3.46
C LEU A 449 -10.19 31.91 -2.79
N HIS A 450 -9.87 31.68 -1.52
CA HIS A 450 -9.07 32.60 -0.70
C HIS A 450 -7.68 32.05 -0.39
N TYR A 451 -6.67 32.93 -0.43
CA TYR A 451 -5.29 32.62 -0.05
C TYR A 451 -4.64 33.73 0.78
N LEU A 452 -4.08 33.34 1.92
CA LEU A 452 -3.20 34.15 2.77
C LEU A 452 -2.11 33.25 3.35
N SER A 453 -1.09 33.85 3.96
CA SER A 453 -0.06 33.09 4.68
C SER A 453 -0.63 32.14 5.74
N ASN A 454 -1.72 32.53 6.41
CA ASN A 454 -2.47 31.73 7.38
C ASN A 454 -3.64 30.90 6.79
N ILE A 455 -4.05 31.16 5.53
CA ILE A 455 -5.14 30.45 4.84
C ILE A 455 -4.59 29.80 3.56
N THR A 456 -4.17 28.54 3.68
CA THR A 456 -3.45 27.84 2.59
C THR A 456 -4.25 26.72 1.92
N LYS A 457 -5.51 26.49 2.37
CA LYS A 457 -6.37 25.38 1.93
C LYS A 457 -6.49 25.25 0.41
N PHE A 458 -6.59 26.37 -0.30
CA PHE A 458 -6.78 26.42 -1.75
C PHE A 458 -5.51 26.74 -2.53
N LYS A 459 -4.34 26.84 -1.88
CA LYS A 459 -3.07 27.27 -2.49
C LYS A 459 -2.78 26.55 -3.81
N SER A 460 -2.86 25.21 -3.82
CA SER A 460 -2.55 24.42 -5.01
C SER A 460 -3.58 24.61 -6.14
N ILE A 461 -4.86 24.77 -5.79
CA ILE A 461 -5.93 25.01 -6.76
C ILE A 461 -5.78 26.41 -7.36
N ILE A 462 -5.57 27.43 -6.53
CA ILE A 462 -5.33 28.82 -6.98
C ILE A 462 -4.10 28.89 -7.89
N ARG A 463 -3.00 28.22 -7.52
CA ARG A 463 -1.81 28.13 -8.38
C ARG A 463 -2.14 27.49 -9.73
N TYR A 464 -2.89 26.40 -9.75
CA TYR A 464 -3.36 25.79 -10.99
C TYR A 464 -4.21 26.75 -11.82
N THR A 465 -5.19 27.41 -11.21
CA THR A 465 -6.10 28.37 -11.86
C THR A 465 -5.33 29.52 -12.51
N LEU A 466 -4.48 30.21 -11.75
CA LEU A 466 -3.68 31.32 -12.26
C LEU A 466 -2.74 30.85 -13.37
N ASN A 467 -2.18 29.65 -13.25
CA ASN A 467 -1.32 29.08 -14.27
C ASN A 467 -2.06 28.79 -15.59
N SER A 468 -3.29 28.27 -15.52
CA SER A 468 -4.11 28.06 -16.72
C SER A 468 -4.40 29.36 -17.47
N MET A 469 -4.61 30.47 -16.74
CA MET A 469 -4.87 31.78 -17.34
C MET A 469 -3.62 32.41 -17.97
N LEU A 470 -2.45 32.23 -17.36
CA LEU A 470 -1.19 32.73 -17.92
C LEU A 470 -0.83 32.03 -19.24
N SER A 471 -1.15 30.74 -19.36
CA SER A 471 -0.91 29.97 -20.58
C SER A 471 -1.72 30.49 -21.78
N GLU A 472 -2.87 31.14 -21.54
CA GLU A 472 -3.67 31.79 -22.59
C GLU A 472 -3.11 33.17 -23.00
N CYS A 473 -2.23 33.76 -22.17
CA CYS A 473 -1.66 35.10 -22.36
C CYS A 473 -0.26 35.09 -22.98
N GLU A 474 0.27 33.95 -23.46
CA GLU A 474 1.64 33.83 -23.96
C GLU A 474 1.91 34.71 -25.20
N ASN A 475 2.58 35.85 -24.96
CA ASN A 475 3.49 36.50 -25.90
C ASN A 475 4.94 36.03 -25.60
N GLY A 476 5.33 34.85 -26.10
CA GLY A 476 6.73 34.50 -26.36
C GLY A 476 7.73 34.35 -25.19
N LEU A 477 7.36 34.49 -23.92
CA LEU A 477 8.24 34.24 -22.77
C LEU A 477 8.02 32.84 -22.18
N THR A 478 9.05 32.00 -22.18
CA THR A 478 9.02 30.69 -21.51
C THR A 478 9.13 30.88 -19.99
N VAL A 479 8.01 30.91 -19.29
CA VAL A 479 8.05 31.03 -17.83
C VAL A 479 8.13 29.63 -17.19
N ASP A 480 9.11 29.43 -16.30
CA ASP A 480 9.23 28.20 -15.52
C ASP A 480 8.20 28.20 -14.37
N LEU A 481 7.05 27.60 -14.67
CA LEU A 481 5.87 27.55 -13.80
C LEU A 481 6.10 26.83 -12.47
N ASN A 482 7.15 26.00 -12.37
CA ASN A 482 7.46 25.26 -11.15
C ASN A 482 8.05 26.15 -10.05
N ASN A 483 8.66 27.27 -10.42
CA ASN A 483 9.29 28.24 -9.51
C ASN A 483 8.45 29.50 -9.29
N MET A 484 7.17 29.45 -9.66
CA MET A 484 6.22 30.53 -9.44
C MET A 484 5.61 30.48 -8.03
N THR A 485 5.45 31.67 -7.47
CA THR A 485 4.82 31.93 -6.18
C THR A 485 3.56 32.78 -6.37
N ILE A 486 2.61 32.65 -5.45
CA ILE A 486 1.40 33.47 -5.44
C ILE A 486 1.76 34.81 -4.81
N GLU A 487 1.46 35.90 -5.51
CA GLU A 487 1.63 37.27 -5.05
C GLU A 487 0.29 38.00 -4.96
N HIS A 488 0.18 38.89 -3.97
CA HIS A 488 -1.00 39.71 -3.71
C HIS A 488 -0.81 41.13 -4.26
N ILE A 489 -1.71 41.58 -5.15
CA ILE A 489 -1.65 42.93 -5.71
C ILE A 489 -1.85 43.98 -4.61
N ILE A 490 -2.93 43.85 -3.81
CA ILE A 490 -3.03 44.51 -2.50
C ILE A 490 -2.26 43.66 -1.49
N PRO A 491 -1.14 44.14 -0.90
CA PRO A 491 -0.30 43.32 -0.02
C PRO A 491 -1.01 42.96 1.29
N GLN A 492 -0.60 41.83 1.89
CA GLN A 492 -1.15 41.37 3.17
C GLN A 492 -0.93 42.38 4.31
N SER A 493 0.13 43.18 4.25
CA SER A 493 0.40 44.25 5.21
C SER A 493 -0.64 45.39 5.17
N ALA A 494 -1.45 45.47 4.12
CA ALA A 494 -2.49 46.49 3.96
C ALA A 494 -3.87 46.08 4.53
N ILE A 495 -3.95 44.92 5.20
CA ILE A 495 -5.16 44.49 5.93
C ILE A 495 -5.37 45.43 7.13
N GLY A 496 -6.55 46.04 7.21
CA GLY A 496 -6.88 47.05 8.22
C GLY A 496 -8.24 47.67 7.95
N GLU A 497 -8.47 48.91 8.39
CA GLU A 497 -9.78 49.59 8.25
C GLU A 497 -10.25 49.71 6.79
N ASN A 498 -9.32 49.89 5.84
CA ASN A 498 -9.66 50.13 4.43
C ASN A 498 -9.72 48.86 3.57
N ASN A 499 -9.10 47.75 3.98
CA ASN A 499 -9.11 46.49 3.24
C ASN A 499 -9.37 45.32 4.19
N THR A 500 -10.49 44.62 3.97
CA THR A 500 -10.81 43.43 4.77
C THR A 500 -9.91 42.26 4.38
N GLN A 501 -9.72 41.33 5.32
CA GLN A 501 -8.97 40.10 5.10
C GLN A 501 -9.54 39.28 3.92
N GLU A 502 -10.86 39.29 3.73
CA GLU A 502 -11.55 38.59 2.64
C GLU A 502 -11.18 39.15 1.26
N ILE A 503 -11.17 40.48 1.11
CA ILE A 503 -10.82 41.15 -0.15
C ILE A 503 -9.36 40.88 -0.53
N VAL A 504 -8.45 40.98 0.44
CA VAL A 504 -7.02 40.73 0.19
C VAL A 504 -6.79 39.27 -0.17
N ALA A 505 -7.49 38.34 0.48
CA ALA A 505 -7.35 36.91 0.22
C ALA A 505 -7.96 36.45 -1.11
N SER A 506 -8.89 37.21 -1.68
CA SER A 506 -9.67 36.84 -2.87
C SER A 506 -8.79 36.55 -4.08
N ILE A 507 -9.13 35.51 -4.85
CA ILE A 507 -8.40 35.10 -6.06
C ILE A 507 -8.23 36.23 -7.08
N GLY A 508 -9.20 37.15 -7.18
CA GLY A 508 -9.10 38.33 -8.04
C GLY A 508 -7.97 39.27 -7.65
N ASN A 509 -7.46 39.22 -6.42
CA ASN A 509 -6.30 40.00 -5.96
C ASN A 509 -4.95 39.27 -6.18
N LEU A 510 -4.98 38.03 -6.68
CA LEU A 510 -3.81 37.17 -6.77
C LEU A 510 -3.24 37.11 -8.19
N ILE A 511 -1.93 36.97 -8.28
CA ILE A 511 -1.17 36.71 -9.52
C ILE A 511 -0.06 35.70 -9.25
N LEU A 512 0.48 35.07 -10.30
CA LEU A 512 1.68 34.25 -10.17
C LEU A 512 2.90 35.05 -10.61
N THR A 513 3.94 35.07 -9.79
CA THR A 513 5.22 35.74 -10.05
C THR A 513 6.40 34.84 -9.69
N SER A 514 7.58 35.07 -10.28
CA SER A 514 8.78 34.37 -9.81
C SER A 514 9.12 34.80 -8.38
N GLU A 515 9.75 33.91 -7.61
CA GLU A 515 10.12 34.20 -6.21
C GLU A 515 10.96 35.49 -6.07
N GLN A 516 11.89 35.71 -7.00
CA GLN A 516 12.72 36.92 -7.01
C GLN A 516 11.89 38.19 -7.23
N VAL A 517 10.97 38.19 -8.21
CA VAL A 517 10.12 39.35 -8.50
C VAL A 517 9.17 39.61 -7.34
N ASN A 518 8.60 38.55 -6.77
CA ASN A 518 7.71 38.64 -5.62
C ASN A 518 8.41 39.27 -4.41
N ALA A 519 9.54 38.70 -3.99
CA ALA A 519 10.22 39.11 -2.75
C ALA A 519 10.97 40.44 -2.88
N VAL A 520 11.62 40.70 -4.01
CA VAL A 520 12.57 41.83 -4.17
C VAL A 520 11.92 43.01 -4.88
N THR A 521 11.16 42.76 -5.95
CA THR A 521 10.66 43.82 -6.83
C THR A 521 9.29 44.35 -6.37
N LEU A 522 8.37 43.45 -6.00
CA LEU A 522 6.98 43.80 -5.67
C LEU A 522 6.77 44.01 -4.16
N SER A 523 7.09 43.01 -3.34
CA SER A 523 7.05 43.08 -1.87
C SER A 523 5.77 43.76 -1.34
N ASN A 524 5.88 44.68 -0.37
CA ASN A 524 4.75 45.41 0.20
C ASN A 524 4.43 46.73 -0.52
N LYS A 525 4.83 46.90 -1.79
CA LYS A 525 4.53 48.10 -2.58
C LYS A 525 3.02 48.28 -2.77
N ASN A 526 2.61 49.50 -3.08
CA ASN A 526 1.20 49.77 -3.37
C ASN A 526 0.77 49.13 -4.72
N PRO A 527 -0.52 48.84 -4.91
CA PRO A 527 -1.03 48.18 -6.12
C PRO A 527 -0.63 48.83 -7.44
N ASN A 528 -0.69 50.17 -7.51
CA ASN A 528 -0.40 50.91 -8.74
C ASN A 528 1.08 50.79 -9.14
N GLU A 529 1.98 50.85 -8.15
CA GLU A 529 3.41 50.64 -8.35
C GLU A 529 3.70 49.19 -8.78
N LYS A 530 3.06 48.19 -8.16
CA LYS A 530 3.21 46.79 -8.57
C LYS A 530 2.78 46.56 -10.01
N LEU A 531 1.62 47.07 -10.41
CA LEU A 531 1.10 46.92 -11.78
C LEU A 531 1.99 47.63 -12.80
N ARG A 532 2.56 48.79 -12.46
CA ARG A 532 3.53 49.48 -13.33
C ARG A 532 4.81 48.65 -13.49
N LEU A 533 5.39 48.15 -12.40
CA LEU A 533 6.61 47.32 -12.45
C LEU A 533 6.40 46.03 -13.25
N LEU A 534 5.24 45.38 -13.11
CA LEU A 534 4.89 44.19 -13.89
C LEU A 534 4.77 44.48 -15.39
N LYS A 535 4.21 45.65 -15.75
CA LYS A 535 4.16 46.13 -17.16
C LYS A 535 5.57 46.42 -17.70
N ASP A 536 6.40 47.12 -16.93
CA ASP A 536 7.78 47.46 -17.31
C ASP A 536 8.64 46.20 -17.51
N LEU A 537 8.40 45.15 -16.71
CA LEU A 537 9.05 43.84 -16.82
C LEU A 537 8.44 42.93 -17.89
N ALA A 538 7.46 43.41 -18.67
CA ALA A 538 6.73 42.63 -19.67
C ALA A 538 6.14 41.32 -19.13
N TYR A 539 5.69 41.32 -17.87
CA TYR A 539 5.08 40.15 -17.26
C TYR A 539 3.72 39.86 -17.92
N PRO A 540 3.36 38.59 -18.18
CA PRO A 540 2.05 38.27 -18.73
C PRO A 540 0.95 38.63 -17.71
N LEU A 541 0.19 39.67 -18.02
CA LEU A 541 -0.95 40.14 -17.22
C LEU A 541 -2.24 39.95 -18.01
N ASP A 542 -3.31 39.57 -17.31
CA ASP A 542 -4.64 39.51 -17.90
C ASP A 542 -5.18 40.91 -18.21
N LYS A 543 -6.05 41.02 -19.23
CA LYS A 543 -6.61 42.30 -19.71
C LYS A 543 -7.26 43.13 -18.60
N ALA A 544 -7.85 42.47 -17.59
CA ALA A 544 -8.47 43.12 -16.45
C ALA A 544 -7.48 43.91 -15.59
N LEU A 545 -6.20 43.51 -15.55
CA LEU A 545 -5.12 44.22 -14.84
C LEU A 545 -4.47 45.33 -15.67
N ILE A 546 -4.47 45.19 -17.00
CA ILE A 546 -3.79 46.14 -17.89
C ILE A 546 -4.54 47.47 -17.98
N ASN A 547 -5.88 47.45 -17.97
CA ASN A 547 -6.73 48.60 -18.29
C ASN A 547 -7.24 49.40 -17.07
N LYS A 548 -6.63 49.24 -15.89
CA LYS A 548 -7.09 49.90 -14.65
C LYS A 548 -6.02 50.82 -14.06
N ASP A 549 -6.42 52.07 -13.78
CA ASP A 549 -5.57 53.09 -13.17
C ASP A 549 -5.57 53.04 -11.63
N SER A 550 -6.55 52.34 -11.04
CA SER A 550 -6.66 52.11 -9.60
C SER A 550 -7.09 50.68 -9.33
N TRP A 551 -6.58 50.09 -8.25
CA TRP A 551 -6.91 48.73 -7.84
C TRP A 551 -7.55 48.71 -6.44
N ASN A 552 -8.85 48.40 -6.37
CA ASN A 552 -9.63 48.41 -5.13
C ASN A 552 -10.52 47.16 -4.98
N ALA A 553 -11.30 47.10 -3.91
CA ALA A 553 -12.21 46.00 -3.59
C ALA A 553 -13.20 45.66 -4.71
N ASP A 554 -13.75 46.68 -5.39
CA ASP A 554 -14.71 46.47 -6.48
C ASP A 554 -14.02 45.90 -7.72
N ASN A 555 -12.79 46.35 -8.02
CA ASN A 555 -12.00 45.77 -9.11
C ASN A 555 -11.66 44.31 -8.85
N ILE A 556 -11.35 43.93 -7.61
CA ILE A 556 -11.07 42.54 -7.22
C ILE A 556 -12.30 41.66 -7.44
N LYS A 557 -13.49 42.14 -7.05
CA LYS A 557 -14.75 41.41 -7.28
C LYS A 557 -15.07 41.26 -8.77
N ILE A 558 -14.88 42.32 -9.56
CA ILE A 558 -15.08 42.31 -11.02
C ILE A 558 -14.13 41.30 -11.66
N ARG A 559 -12.81 41.38 -11.37
CA ARG A 559 -11.82 40.44 -11.90
C ARG A 559 -12.13 39.00 -11.50
N THR A 560 -12.50 38.76 -10.25
CA THR A 560 -12.90 37.42 -9.78
C THR A 560 -14.04 36.84 -10.62
N LYS A 561 -15.06 37.65 -10.91
CA LYS A 561 -16.19 37.24 -11.75
C LYS A 561 -15.77 37.01 -13.20
N GLU A 562 -14.99 37.93 -13.78
CA GLU A 562 -14.47 37.79 -15.15
C GLU A 562 -13.60 36.54 -15.31
N MET A 563 -12.73 36.26 -14.34
CA MET A 563 -11.93 35.03 -14.27
C MET A 563 -12.83 33.80 -14.25
N ALA A 564 -13.84 33.77 -13.37
CA ALA A 564 -14.75 32.65 -13.23
C ALA A 564 -15.53 32.39 -14.54
N THR A 565 -16.11 33.43 -15.14
CA THR A 565 -16.85 33.33 -16.40
C THR A 565 -15.93 32.88 -17.55
N SER A 566 -14.75 33.49 -17.68
CA SER A 566 -13.79 33.15 -18.75
C SER A 566 -13.34 31.69 -18.65
N ILE A 567 -12.97 31.24 -17.45
CA ILE A 567 -12.53 29.85 -17.22
C ILE A 567 -13.68 28.89 -17.50
N TYR A 568 -14.89 29.18 -17.03
CA TYR A 568 -16.05 28.32 -17.26
C TYR A 568 -16.37 28.20 -18.75
N GLN A 569 -16.26 29.29 -19.51
CA GLN A 569 -16.45 29.29 -20.97
C GLN A 569 -15.30 28.60 -21.73
N SER A 570 -14.07 28.65 -21.20
CA SER A 570 -12.91 27.96 -21.76
C SER A 570 -12.82 26.49 -21.35
N LEU A 571 -13.72 26.00 -20.48
CA LEU A 571 -13.96 24.58 -20.29
C LEU A 571 -14.42 24.00 -21.63
N ASN A 572 -13.45 23.61 -22.43
CA ASN A 572 -13.64 22.79 -23.60
C ASN A 572 -14.18 21.45 -23.11
N LEU A 573 -15.46 21.33 -22.77
CA LEU A 573 -16.15 20.07 -22.72
C LEU A 573 -16.83 19.88 -24.05
#